data_AF-A0A9D5MUB9-F1
#
_entry.id   AF-A0A9D5MUB9-F1
#
_cell.length_a   1.000
_cell.length_b   1.000
_cell.length_c   1.000
_cell.angle_alpha   90.00
_cell.angle_beta   90.00
_cell.angle_gamma   90.00
#
_symmetry.space_group_name_H-M   'P 1'
#
loop_
_entity.id
_entity.type
_entity.pdbx_description
1 polymer ?
#
loop_
_entity_poly.entity_id
_entity_poly.type
_entity_poly.pdbx_seq_one_letter_code
_entity_poly.pdbx_strand_id
1 'polypeptide(L)'
;MALKTDYKDDIFTGARKYQMVNNSDGTVSFVDATDYTQEGDYLGSQEVNAITTEVNRIPCFKKAEGNGTAIVLTDIELIDGFSITFIASAANNGAATTVNSKQLYKPGTTTSPKLIAGKAYTVWYDASGNCFFLKASAEGTASVGNVLAGKTFSNDDDTGITGTMPNRGPETSETVNLTSNNQEYTISKGFHSGLRKIKAAISGLVASVIKAGTNVGGVTGTFTSDATAVAGEILQGKTAYVKGNKATGTMANRGAVSQSLHINGSYTIPAGYHNGSGKVTQSIPTKAAQTYTPSTANQTIAAGQYLNGAQTIKGDANLVPGNILQGKSIFGVAGNMQSAKYATGIANSGNDYIHIYYQDGANSSTAYGVTVTGLTFKPKAIFVGLVANMYDSVTTYVEHPIKDDYTVFWHYFERWYLVKANPGDYNGVYINGTGFCLPVGPSSNQPYEWHAWG
;
A
#
# COMPACT_ATOMS: atom_id res chain seq x y z
N MET A 1 -31.07 90.97 41.65
CA MET A 1 -31.99 92.10 41.90
C MET A 1 -31.18 93.15 42.61
N ALA A 2 -31.09 94.37 42.08
CA ALA A 2 -30.25 95.41 42.68
C ALA A 2 -30.97 96.03 43.88
N LEU A 3 -30.29 96.11 45.02
CA LEU A 3 -30.67 96.91 46.18
C LEU A 3 -30.68 98.40 45.81
N LYS A 4 -31.54 99.18 46.47
CA LYS A 4 -31.57 100.66 46.37
C LYS A 4 -30.20 101.22 46.77
N THR A 5 -29.67 102.25 46.07
CA THR A 5 -28.35 102.86 46.34
C THR A 5 -28.39 104.39 46.44
N ASP A 6 -29.58 104.96 46.58
CA ASP A 6 -29.85 106.40 46.63
C ASP A 6 -30.63 106.80 47.89
N TYR A 7 -30.33 106.15 49.02
CA TYR A 7 -30.80 106.55 50.34
C TYR A 7 -30.39 108.01 50.61
N LYS A 8 -31.23 108.77 51.32
CA LYS A 8 -31.01 110.20 51.60
C LYS A 8 -31.06 110.49 53.10
N ASP A 9 -30.28 111.45 53.57
CA ASP A 9 -30.40 111.93 54.96
C ASP A 9 -31.43 113.07 55.07
N ASP A 10 -31.99 113.21 56.28
CA ASP A 10 -32.81 114.36 56.64
C ASP A 10 -32.00 115.67 56.52
N ILE A 11 -32.57 116.67 55.87
CA ILE A 11 -32.00 118.04 55.82
C ILE A 11 -32.97 118.99 56.50
N PHE A 12 -32.49 119.69 57.52
CA PHE A 12 -33.23 120.70 58.28
C PHE A 12 -32.26 121.76 58.80
N THR A 13 -32.76 122.97 59.09
CA THR A 13 -31.95 124.07 59.60
C THR A 13 -32.24 124.32 61.08
N GLY A 14 -31.18 124.37 61.90
CA GLY A 14 -31.29 124.55 63.35
C GLY A 14 -31.38 123.23 64.12
N ALA A 15 -31.87 123.28 65.36
CA ALA A 15 -32.08 122.09 66.17
C ALA A 15 -33.37 121.37 65.76
N ARG A 16 -33.38 120.03 65.85
CA ARG A 16 -34.62 119.25 65.71
C ARG A 16 -35.64 119.73 66.75
N LYS A 17 -36.88 119.89 66.31
CA LYS A 17 -38.00 120.34 67.15
C LYS A 17 -38.91 119.16 67.42
N TYR A 18 -39.32 119.02 68.67
CA TYR A 18 -40.31 118.03 69.05
C TYR A 18 -41.47 118.70 69.76
N GLN A 19 -42.69 118.31 69.39
CA GLN A 19 -43.89 118.66 70.13
C GLN A 19 -44.09 117.64 71.25
N MET A 20 -44.10 118.12 72.50
CA MET A 20 -44.41 117.29 73.66
C MET A 20 -45.92 117.05 73.72
N VAL A 21 -46.30 115.79 73.81
CA VAL A 21 -47.67 115.32 73.99
C VAL A 21 -47.77 114.64 75.35
N ASN A 22 -48.68 115.12 76.21
CA ASN A 22 -48.97 114.46 77.48
C ASN A 22 -49.93 113.30 77.23
N ASN A 23 -49.48 112.08 77.52
CA ASN A 23 -50.27 110.87 77.36
C ASN A 23 -51.22 110.67 78.55
N SER A 24 -52.32 109.95 78.33
CA SER A 24 -53.34 109.70 79.36
C SER A 24 -52.85 108.84 80.53
N ASP A 25 -51.71 108.15 80.37
CA ASP A 25 -51.06 107.35 81.41
C ASP A 25 -50.07 108.15 82.27
N GLY A 26 -49.98 109.47 82.05
CA GLY A 26 -49.09 110.38 82.76
C GLY A 26 -47.67 110.45 82.19
N THR A 27 -47.35 109.69 81.13
CA THR A 27 -46.09 109.82 80.41
C THR A 27 -46.15 110.96 79.39
N VAL A 28 -44.98 111.40 78.87
CA VAL A 28 -44.91 112.32 77.73
C VAL A 28 -44.29 111.62 76.53
N SER A 29 -44.88 111.80 75.37
CA SER A 29 -44.30 111.43 74.08
C SER A 29 -43.81 112.68 73.35
N PHE A 30 -42.76 112.53 72.56
CA PHE A 30 -42.24 113.57 71.70
C PHE A 30 -42.58 113.22 70.26
N VAL A 31 -43.37 114.05 69.59
CA VAL A 31 -43.66 113.93 68.16
C VAL A 31 -42.71 114.86 67.41
N ASP A 32 -42.04 114.37 66.37
CA ASP A 32 -41.18 115.23 65.55
C ASP A 32 -42.03 116.32 64.88
N ALA A 33 -41.66 117.58 65.12
CA ALA A 33 -42.28 118.77 64.55
C ALA A 33 -41.22 119.64 63.85
N THR A 34 -40.11 119.02 63.44
CA THR A 34 -39.05 119.67 62.68
C THR A 34 -39.53 119.96 61.26
N ASP A 35 -39.32 121.19 60.79
CA ASP A 35 -39.57 121.57 59.40
C ASP A 35 -38.38 121.09 58.55
N TYR A 36 -38.53 119.94 57.89
CA TYR A 36 -37.52 119.38 57.01
C TYR A 36 -37.56 120.03 55.62
N THR A 37 -36.41 120.42 55.08
CA THR A 37 -36.26 120.79 53.67
C THR A 37 -36.12 119.56 52.78
N GLN A 38 -35.66 118.44 53.35
CA GLN A 38 -35.70 117.10 52.77
C GLN A 38 -35.94 116.09 53.89
N GLU A 39 -36.98 115.29 53.77
CA GLU A 39 -37.17 114.10 54.62
C GLU A 39 -36.34 112.96 54.01
N GLY A 40 -35.43 112.42 54.82
CA GLY A 40 -34.53 111.33 54.46
C GLY A 40 -35.19 109.97 54.55
N ASP A 41 -34.42 108.95 54.18
CA ASP A 41 -34.77 107.57 54.45
C ASP A 41 -34.47 107.21 55.92
N TYR A 42 -35.08 106.13 56.42
CA TYR A 42 -34.91 105.68 57.81
C TYR A 42 -33.46 105.29 58.17
N LEU A 43 -32.64 104.96 57.17
CA LEU A 43 -31.23 104.59 57.36
C LEU A 43 -30.31 105.67 56.78
N GLY A 44 -29.20 105.93 57.46
CA GLY A 44 -28.22 106.92 57.04
C GLY A 44 -27.70 106.69 55.62
N SER A 45 -27.65 107.76 54.83
CA SER A 45 -27.40 107.66 53.39
C SER A 45 -26.01 107.14 53.04
N GLN A 46 -24.98 107.58 53.77
CA GLN A 46 -23.59 107.33 53.39
C GLN A 46 -23.23 105.84 53.47
N GLU A 47 -23.35 105.23 54.65
CA GLU A 47 -22.95 103.84 54.85
C GLU A 47 -23.88 102.88 54.10
N VAL A 48 -25.18 103.14 54.06
CA VAL A 48 -26.13 102.23 53.41
C VAL A 48 -26.00 102.28 51.90
N ASN A 49 -25.79 103.46 51.29
CA ASN A 49 -25.50 103.53 49.86
C ASN A 49 -24.18 102.83 49.52
N ALA A 50 -23.15 102.95 50.36
CA ALA A 50 -21.89 102.25 50.15
C ALA A 50 -22.06 100.72 50.24
N ILE A 51 -22.73 100.22 51.28
CA ILE A 51 -22.97 98.78 51.48
C ILE A 51 -23.84 98.23 50.35
N THR A 52 -24.95 98.88 50.02
CA THR A 52 -25.86 98.41 48.96
C THR A 52 -25.21 98.44 47.59
N THR A 53 -24.35 99.43 47.31
CA THR A 53 -23.53 99.48 46.08
C THR A 53 -22.58 98.30 46.01
N GLU A 54 -21.87 97.98 47.08
CA GLU A 54 -20.97 96.82 47.10
C GLU A 54 -21.73 95.49 47.03
N VAL A 55 -22.84 95.34 47.75
CA VAL A 55 -23.68 94.15 47.67
C VAL A 55 -24.25 93.94 46.27
N ASN A 56 -24.60 95.02 45.56
CA ASN A 56 -25.04 94.97 44.17
C ASN A 56 -23.94 94.54 43.19
N ARG A 57 -22.67 94.64 43.56
CA ARG A 57 -21.52 94.17 42.77
C ARG A 57 -21.18 92.68 43.01
N ILE A 58 -21.70 92.06 44.07
CA ILE A 58 -21.45 90.65 44.41
C ILE A 58 -21.87 89.62 43.33
N PRO A 59 -22.93 89.80 42.50
CA PRO A 59 -23.39 88.73 41.61
C PRO A 59 -22.60 88.56 40.30
N CYS A 60 -21.52 89.31 40.04
CA CYS A 60 -20.71 89.13 38.82
C CYS A 60 -19.41 88.36 39.09
N PHE A 61 -19.22 87.23 38.38
CA PHE A 61 -17.91 86.58 38.33
C PHE A 61 -16.94 87.47 37.57
N LYS A 62 -15.92 87.98 38.25
CA LYS A 62 -14.88 88.76 37.60
C LYS A 62 -14.06 87.86 36.67
N LYS A 63 -13.70 88.39 35.51
CA LYS A 63 -12.73 87.76 34.62
C LYS A 63 -11.36 87.86 35.27
N ALA A 64 -10.67 86.73 35.40
CA ALA A 64 -9.32 86.72 35.96
C ALA A 64 -8.34 87.46 35.05
N GLU A 65 -7.36 88.10 35.65
CA GLU A 65 -6.21 88.70 34.98
C GLU A 65 -5.10 87.66 34.76
N GLY A 66 -3.99 88.08 34.14
CA GLY A 66 -2.86 87.21 33.84
C GLY A 66 -3.05 86.38 32.56
N ASN A 67 -2.60 85.12 32.59
CA ASN A 67 -2.64 84.19 31.46
C ASN A 67 -3.08 82.77 31.88
N GLY A 68 -3.12 81.83 30.94
CA GLY A 68 -3.64 80.47 31.17
C GLY A 68 -2.91 79.68 32.27
N THR A 69 -1.64 79.93 32.53
CA THR A 69 -0.83 79.22 33.54
C THR A 69 -0.51 80.07 34.78
N ALA A 70 -0.74 81.38 34.72
CA ALA A 70 -0.55 82.31 35.83
C ALA A 70 -1.79 83.21 35.95
N ILE A 71 -2.73 82.78 36.77
CA ILE A 71 -4.02 83.44 37.02
C ILE A 71 -3.83 84.48 38.11
N VAL A 72 -4.32 85.69 37.86
CA VAL A 72 -4.30 86.78 38.82
C VAL A 72 -5.74 87.17 39.17
N LEU A 73 -6.06 87.11 40.47
CA LEU A 73 -7.34 87.51 41.03
C LEU A 73 -7.11 88.74 41.92
N THR A 74 -7.77 89.85 41.58
CA THR A 74 -7.71 91.11 42.34
C THR A 74 -8.78 91.15 43.43
N ASP A 75 -8.56 91.96 44.46
CA ASP A 75 -9.52 92.21 45.53
C ASP A 75 -9.97 90.95 46.29
N ILE A 76 -9.08 89.96 46.43
CA ILE A 76 -9.36 88.73 47.19
C ILE A 76 -8.63 88.74 48.53
N GLU A 77 -9.31 88.25 49.56
CA GLU A 77 -8.71 87.88 50.84
C GLU A 77 -8.51 86.36 50.88
N LEU A 78 -7.32 85.91 51.27
CA LEU A 78 -6.98 84.49 51.32
C LEU A 78 -7.38 83.89 52.67
N ILE A 79 -8.63 83.46 52.75
CA ILE A 79 -9.19 82.78 53.93
C ILE A 79 -9.26 81.28 53.65
N ASP A 80 -8.80 80.46 54.59
CA ASP A 80 -8.82 79.00 54.45
C ASP A 80 -10.25 78.47 54.22
N GLY A 81 -10.41 77.60 53.22
CA GLY A 81 -11.70 77.03 52.82
C GLY A 81 -12.65 77.99 52.10
N PHE A 82 -12.33 79.30 51.98
CA PHE A 82 -13.18 80.24 51.25
C PHE A 82 -13.13 79.98 49.76
N SER A 83 -14.31 79.93 49.14
CA SER A 83 -14.44 79.70 47.71
C SER A 83 -14.45 81.01 46.92
N ILE A 84 -13.68 81.06 45.85
CA ILE A 84 -13.59 82.19 44.94
C ILE A 84 -13.97 81.71 43.54
N THR A 85 -14.90 82.41 42.89
CA THR A 85 -15.32 82.07 41.52
C THR A 85 -14.85 83.14 40.55
N PHE A 86 -14.16 82.74 39.49
CA PHE A 86 -13.63 83.62 38.45
C PHE A 86 -13.86 83.04 37.05
N ILE A 87 -13.88 83.90 36.03
CA ILE A 87 -13.88 83.46 34.62
C ILE A 87 -12.45 83.39 34.12
N ALA A 88 -11.98 82.22 33.66
CA ALA A 88 -10.63 82.06 33.12
C ALA A 88 -10.45 82.89 31.84
N SER A 89 -9.38 83.69 31.76
CA SER A 89 -9.11 84.56 30.61
C SER A 89 -8.50 83.83 29.42
N ALA A 90 -7.80 82.72 29.66
CA ALA A 90 -7.15 81.88 28.65
C ALA A 90 -7.17 80.40 29.09
N ALA A 91 -6.99 79.49 28.12
CA ALA A 91 -6.85 78.07 28.41
C ALA A 91 -5.42 77.74 28.88
N ASN A 92 -5.28 76.74 29.75
CA ASN A 92 -3.97 76.28 30.22
C ASN A 92 -3.45 75.04 29.48
N ASN A 93 -4.29 74.43 28.63
CA ASN A 93 -3.98 73.21 27.88
C ASN A 93 -3.44 72.05 28.74
N GLY A 94 -3.81 71.98 30.02
CA GLY A 94 -3.35 70.97 30.97
C GLY A 94 -1.97 71.23 31.57
N ALA A 95 -1.37 72.39 31.32
CA ALA A 95 -0.10 72.77 31.94
C ALA A 95 -0.25 73.13 33.42
N ALA A 96 0.87 73.04 34.17
CA ALA A 96 0.93 73.47 35.57
C ALA A 96 0.48 74.94 35.70
N THR A 97 -0.42 75.21 36.64
CA THR A 97 -1.11 76.50 36.75
C THR A 97 -1.05 77.05 38.15
N THR A 98 -0.93 78.37 38.28
CA THR A 98 -0.96 79.09 39.55
C THR A 98 -2.11 80.10 39.61
N VAL A 99 -2.62 80.37 40.81
CA VAL A 99 -3.56 81.45 41.14
C VAL A 99 -2.89 82.32 42.21
N ASN A 100 -2.67 83.61 41.91
CA ASN A 100 -1.92 84.53 42.77
C ASN A 100 -0.59 83.93 43.27
N SER A 101 0.18 83.34 42.34
CA SER A 101 1.47 82.67 42.56
C SER A 101 1.44 81.40 43.42
N LYS A 102 0.25 80.89 43.78
CA LYS A 102 0.07 79.61 44.48
C LYS A 102 -0.40 78.53 43.52
N GLN A 103 0.02 77.29 43.72
CA GLN A 103 -0.32 76.20 42.80
C GLN A 103 -1.84 75.94 42.79
N LEU A 104 -2.39 75.59 41.62
CA LEU A 104 -3.78 75.19 41.44
C LEU A 104 -3.84 73.70 41.10
N TYR A 105 -4.60 72.95 41.90
CA TYR A 105 -4.74 71.50 41.79
C TYR A 105 -6.20 71.06 41.67
N LYS A 106 -6.40 69.85 41.12
CA LYS A 106 -7.68 69.13 41.25
C LYS A 106 -7.85 68.64 42.70
N PRO A 107 -9.09 68.54 43.21
CA PRO A 107 -9.37 68.05 44.57
C PRO A 107 -8.55 66.81 44.94
N GLY A 108 -7.79 66.86 46.04
CA GLY A 108 -7.07 65.69 46.57
C GLY A 108 -5.92 65.17 45.71
N THR A 109 -5.45 65.94 44.72
CA THR A 109 -4.30 65.58 43.88
C THR A 109 -3.25 66.70 43.84
N THR A 110 -2.12 66.45 43.19
CA THR A 110 -1.12 67.47 42.81
C THR A 110 -1.13 67.76 41.31
N THR A 111 -2.15 67.28 40.58
CA THR A 111 -2.30 67.51 39.14
C THR A 111 -3.05 68.81 38.91
N SER A 112 -2.55 69.67 38.03
CA SER A 112 -3.27 70.88 37.67
C SER A 112 -4.56 70.57 36.89
N PRO A 113 -5.67 71.27 37.16
CA PRO A 113 -6.91 71.12 36.39
C PRO A 113 -6.72 71.66 34.98
N LYS A 114 -7.49 71.18 34.01
CA LYS A 114 -7.55 71.79 32.68
C LYS A 114 -8.54 72.95 32.68
N LEU A 115 -8.06 74.13 32.31
CA LEU A 115 -8.83 75.36 32.24
C LEU A 115 -9.11 75.70 30.78
N ILE A 116 -10.35 76.09 30.50
CA ILE A 116 -10.86 76.54 29.21
C ILE A 116 -11.17 78.04 29.33
N ALA A 117 -10.69 78.82 28.37
CA ALA A 117 -10.97 80.25 28.30
C ALA A 117 -12.49 80.53 28.30
N GLY A 118 -12.92 81.51 29.08
CA GLY A 118 -14.32 81.95 29.17
C GLY A 118 -15.21 81.13 30.10
N LYS A 119 -14.72 80.04 30.71
CA LYS A 119 -15.48 79.28 31.71
C LYS A 119 -15.26 79.81 33.12
N ALA A 120 -16.31 79.74 33.94
CA ALA A 120 -16.24 80.06 35.36
C ALA A 120 -15.71 78.86 36.15
N TYR A 121 -14.73 79.11 37.01
CA TYR A 121 -14.13 78.13 37.90
C TYR A 121 -14.25 78.62 39.33
N THR A 122 -14.72 77.74 40.22
CA THR A 122 -14.71 77.98 41.66
C THR A 122 -13.52 77.24 42.26
N VAL A 123 -12.62 77.97 42.89
CA VAL A 123 -11.48 77.43 43.63
C VAL A 123 -11.64 77.73 45.11
N TRP A 124 -10.97 76.99 45.98
CA TRP A 124 -10.86 77.33 47.39
C TRP A 124 -9.40 77.30 47.82
N TYR A 125 -9.05 78.19 48.74
CA TYR A 125 -7.70 78.30 49.27
C TYR A 125 -7.48 77.29 50.40
N ASP A 126 -6.42 76.50 50.30
CA ASP A 126 -5.92 75.62 51.37
C ASP A 126 -4.69 76.25 52.00
N ALA A 127 -4.84 76.71 53.24
CA ALA A 127 -3.76 77.33 54.00
C ALA A 127 -2.64 76.33 54.36
N SER A 128 -2.97 75.05 54.57
CA SER A 128 -2.01 74.02 54.96
C SER A 128 -1.05 73.67 53.81
N GLY A 129 -1.61 73.42 52.62
CA GLY A 129 -0.83 73.15 51.40
C GLY A 129 -0.33 74.39 50.68
N ASN A 130 -0.70 75.60 51.14
CA ASN A 130 -0.38 76.87 50.51
C ASN A 130 -0.72 76.88 48.99
N CYS A 131 -1.90 76.37 48.67
CA CYS A 131 -2.34 76.14 47.29
C CYS A 131 -3.84 76.38 47.13
N PHE A 132 -4.31 76.34 45.90
CA PHE A 132 -5.73 76.35 45.57
C PHE A 132 -6.15 74.99 45.04
N PHE A 133 -7.37 74.58 45.41
CA PHE A 133 -8.03 73.45 44.80
C PHE A 133 -9.25 73.91 44.02
N LEU A 134 -9.46 73.32 42.84
CA LEU A 134 -10.73 73.47 42.14
C LEU A 134 -11.84 72.81 42.96
N LYS A 135 -13.03 73.41 43.07
CA LYS A 135 -14.14 72.89 43.89
C LYS A 135 -14.73 71.58 43.34
N ALA A 136 -14.73 71.41 42.02
CA ALA A 136 -15.13 70.17 41.35
C ALA A 136 -14.42 70.07 39.99
N SER A 137 -13.89 68.90 39.66
CA SER A 137 -13.29 68.58 38.36
C SER A 137 -14.01 67.39 37.73
N ALA A 138 -14.18 67.40 36.41
CA ALA A 138 -14.49 66.18 35.67
C ALA A 138 -13.17 65.43 35.44
N GLU A 139 -13.09 64.16 35.85
CA GLU A 139 -11.83 63.39 35.85
C GLU A 139 -11.85 62.17 34.93
N GLY A 140 -12.91 62.01 34.14
CA GLY A 140 -12.99 60.93 33.15
C GLY A 140 -11.82 60.99 32.15
N THR A 141 -11.38 59.82 31.66
CA THR A 141 -10.34 59.70 30.62
C THR A 141 -10.89 59.19 29.29
N ALA A 142 -12.21 58.96 29.22
CA ALA A 142 -12.86 58.57 27.99
C ALA A 142 -12.68 59.66 26.92
N SER A 143 -12.37 59.27 25.69
CA SER A 143 -12.45 60.17 24.54
C SER A 143 -13.86 60.11 23.93
N VAL A 144 -14.17 61.03 23.02
CA VAL A 144 -15.43 60.97 22.26
C VAL A 144 -15.60 59.63 21.54
N GLY A 145 -14.51 58.98 21.12
CA GLY A 145 -14.55 57.67 20.47
C GLY A 145 -14.82 56.49 21.40
N ASN A 146 -14.74 56.69 22.72
CA ASN A 146 -14.92 55.65 23.74
C ASN A 146 -16.36 55.59 24.27
N VAL A 147 -17.15 56.63 24.02
CA VAL A 147 -18.52 56.76 24.52
C VAL A 147 -19.50 56.67 23.36
N LEU A 148 -20.61 55.96 23.58
CA LEU A 148 -21.65 55.75 22.57
C LEU A 148 -22.15 57.08 21.99
N ALA A 149 -22.40 57.07 20.68
CA ALA A 149 -22.95 58.20 19.95
C ALA A 149 -24.21 58.76 20.63
N GLY A 150 -24.23 60.06 20.88
CA GLY A 150 -25.36 60.75 21.53
C GLY A 150 -25.43 60.58 23.06
N LYS A 151 -24.53 59.80 23.68
CA LYS A 151 -24.40 59.77 25.15
C LYS A 151 -23.43 60.85 25.60
N THR A 152 -23.84 61.64 26.58
CA THR A 152 -23.00 62.69 27.16
C THR A 152 -22.12 62.13 28.26
N PHE A 153 -20.87 62.56 28.32
CA PHE A 153 -19.93 62.28 29.39
C PHE A 153 -19.12 63.53 29.70
N SER A 154 -18.48 63.54 30.85
CA SER A 154 -17.52 64.59 31.23
C SER A 154 -16.17 63.94 31.45
N ASN A 155 -15.13 64.54 30.93
CA ASN A 155 -13.76 64.07 31.06
C ASN A 155 -12.85 65.23 31.48
N ASP A 156 -11.55 64.98 31.51
CA ASP A 156 -10.58 66.02 31.87
C ASP A 156 -10.48 67.17 30.85
N ASP A 157 -11.02 66.99 29.64
CA ASP A 157 -11.07 68.03 28.62
C ASP A 157 -12.25 68.98 28.84
N ASP A 158 -13.46 68.44 29.01
CA ASP A 158 -14.67 69.23 29.20
C ASP A 158 -15.84 68.44 29.82
N THR A 159 -16.87 69.17 30.23
CA THR A 159 -18.15 68.64 30.69
C THR A 159 -19.20 68.62 29.58
N GLY A 160 -20.09 67.62 29.63
CA GLY A 160 -21.20 67.52 28.68
C GLY A 160 -20.78 67.18 27.24
N ILE A 161 -19.59 66.59 27.06
CA ILE A 161 -19.09 66.14 25.77
C ILE A 161 -19.98 65.00 25.26
N THR A 162 -20.32 65.02 23.98
CA THR A 162 -21.10 63.94 23.37
C THR A 162 -20.18 62.88 22.76
N GLY A 163 -20.42 61.62 23.11
CA GLY A 163 -19.76 60.46 22.51
C GLY A 163 -20.05 60.32 21.02
N THR A 164 -19.18 59.59 20.33
CA THR A 164 -19.21 59.35 18.87
C THR A 164 -19.12 57.88 18.51
N MET A 165 -18.92 56.97 19.49
CA MET A 165 -18.79 55.54 19.21
C MET A 165 -20.09 55.01 18.59
N PRO A 166 -20.07 54.49 17.35
CA PRO A 166 -21.26 53.93 16.75
C PRO A 166 -21.76 52.74 17.58
N ASN A 167 -23.04 52.75 17.92
CA ASN A 167 -23.71 51.56 18.41
C ASN A 167 -24.04 50.67 17.21
N ARG A 168 -23.43 49.49 17.13
CA ARG A 168 -23.68 48.54 16.05
C ARG A 168 -24.89 47.62 16.33
N GLY A 169 -25.60 47.84 17.44
CA GLY A 169 -26.88 47.22 17.78
C GLY A 169 -26.80 45.81 18.39
N PRO A 170 -27.95 45.18 18.71
CA PRO A 170 -28.03 43.76 18.96
C PRO A 170 -27.93 43.03 17.61
N GLU A 171 -26.71 42.69 17.20
CA GLU A 171 -26.48 42.18 15.85
C GLU A 171 -27.09 40.78 15.69
N THR A 172 -28.16 40.72 14.90
CA THR A 172 -28.66 39.49 14.29
C THR A 172 -27.58 38.90 13.39
N SER A 173 -27.53 37.56 13.30
CA SER A 173 -26.49 36.83 12.56
C SER A 173 -26.21 37.43 11.17
N GLU A 174 -25.02 37.99 11.01
CA GLU A 174 -24.52 38.49 9.73
C GLU A 174 -23.84 37.31 9.02
N THR A 175 -24.42 36.88 7.91
CA THR A 175 -23.82 35.81 7.08
C THR A 175 -22.85 36.47 6.11
N VAL A 176 -21.58 36.08 6.19
CA VAL A 176 -20.53 36.57 5.30
C VAL A 176 -20.22 35.47 4.30
N ASN A 177 -20.49 35.74 3.02
CA ASN A 177 -20.10 34.84 1.94
C ASN A 177 -18.61 35.04 1.66
N LEU A 178 -17.78 34.09 2.11
CA LEU A 178 -16.37 34.04 1.74
C LEU A 178 -16.26 33.21 0.47
N THR A 179 -16.00 33.87 -0.66
CA THR A 179 -16.04 33.27 -2.00
C THR A 179 -14.65 32.94 -2.54
N SER A 180 -13.58 33.33 -1.84
CA SER A 180 -12.20 33.14 -2.28
C SER A 180 -11.33 32.52 -1.20
N ASN A 181 -10.32 31.75 -1.62
CA ASN A 181 -9.32 31.20 -0.72
C ASN A 181 -8.59 32.34 0.02
N ASN A 182 -8.37 32.19 1.33
CA ASN A 182 -7.75 33.19 2.21
C ASN A 182 -8.47 34.55 2.28
N GLN A 183 -9.77 34.62 1.95
CA GLN A 183 -10.52 35.86 2.14
C GLN A 183 -10.70 36.16 3.64
N GLU A 184 -10.34 37.38 4.04
CA GLU A 184 -10.55 37.89 5.40
C GLU A 184 -11.82 38.75 5.48
N TYR A 185 -12.48 38.74 6.65
CA TYR A 185 -13.60 39.63 6.95
C TYR A 185 -13.24 40.56 8.09
N THR A 186 -13.24 41.87 7.83
CA THR A 186 -12.96 42.90 8.84
C THR A 186 -14.23 43.31 9.57
N ILE A 187 -14.24 43.14 10.88
CA ILE A 187 -15.33 43.61 11.74
C ILE A 187 -15.22 45.14 11.88
N SER A 188 -16.30 45.85 11.54
CA SER A 188 -16.38 47.31 11.68
C SER A 188 -16.16 47.77 13.13
N LYS A 189 -15.44 48.87 13.35
CA LYS A 189 -15.26 49.46 14.69
C LYS A 189 -16.59 49.96 15.29
N GLY A 190 -16.73 49.84 16.61
CA GLY A 190 -17.86 50.33 17.39
C GLY A 190 -18.17 49.45 18.60
N PHE A 191 -19.29 49.72 19.26
CA PHE A 191 -19.79 48.85 20.33
C PHE A 191 -20.51 47.64 19.73
N HIS A 192 -20.10 46.44 20.17
CA HIS A 192 -20.73 45.17 19.83
C HIS A 192 -21.22 44.49 21.10
N SER A 193 -22.42 43.94 21.06
CA SER A 193 -23.10 43.31 22.21
C SER A 193 -22.55 41.93 22.59
N GLY A 194 -21.49 41.43 21.93
CA GLY A 194 -20.92 40.10 22.15
C GLY A 194 -21.73 38.93 21.58
N LEU A 195 -22.93 39.18 21.04
CA LEU A 195 -23.83 38.16 20.47
C LEU A 195 -23.62 37.94 18.96
N ARG A 196 -22.71 38.67 18.32
CA ARG A 196 -22.40 38.50 16.90
C ARG A 196 -21.91 37.09 16.60
N LYS A 197 -22.43 36.51 15.53
CA LYS A 197 -21.90 35.29 14.91
C LYS A 197 -21.51 35.60 13.48
N ILE A 198 -20.32 35.16 13.08
CA ILE A 198 -19.86 35.18 11.70
C ILE A 198 -20.08 33.78 11.14
N LYS A 199 -20.92 33.66 10.10
CA LYS A 199 -21.11 32.41 9.36
C LYS A 199 -20.40 32.53 8.02
N ALA A 200 -19.41 31.66 7.79
CA ALA A 200 -18.85 31.46 6.46
C ALA A 200 -19.78 30.56 5.64
N ALA A 201 -20.22 31.04 4.47
CA ALA A 201 -20.96 30.25 3.51
C ALA A 201 -20.13 30.08 2.22
N ILE A 202 -19.73 28.84 1.93
CA ILE A 202 -18.98 28.46 0.74
C ILE A 202 -19.96 27.78 -0.22
N SER A 203 -20.32 28.49 -1.29
CA SER A 203 -21.21 27.93 -2.33
C SER A 203 -20.54 26.77 -3.04
N GLY A 204 -21.27 25.68 -3.27
CA GLY A 204 -20.76 24.48 -3.94
C GLY A 204 -19.88 23.57 -3.09
N LEU A 205 -19.69 23.86 -1.80
CA LEU A 205 -19.05 22.92 -0.86
C LEU A 205 -20.00 21.75 -0.58
N VAL A 206 -19.90 20.72 -1.40
CA VAL A 206 -20.65 19.47 -1.27
C VAL A 206 -19.68 18.29 -1.20
N ALA A 207 -20.13 17.19 -0.61
CA ALA A 207 -19.30 15.99 -0.47
C ALA A 207 -18.73 15.51 -1.82
N SER A 208 -19.47 15.71 -2.92
CA SER A 208 -19.06 15.24 -4.25
C SER A 208 -17.94 16.04 -4.90
N VAL A 209 -17.53 17.19 -4.37
CA VAL A 209 -16.38 17.96 -4.89
C VAL A 209 -15.14 17.88 -3.99
N ILE A 210 -15.25 17.17 -2.86
CA ILE A 210 -14.17 16.98 -1.89
C ILE A 210 -13.67 15.54 -2.02
N LYS A 211 -12.34 15.35 -2.08
CA LYS A 211 -11.70 14.04 -2.15
C LYS A 211 -12.24 13.11 -1.06
N ALA A 212 -12.54 11.87 -1.43
CA ALA A 212 -13.07 10.86 -0.51
C ALA A 212 -12.22 10.76 0.77
N GLY A 213 -12.88 10.84 1.94
CA GLY A 213 -12.24 10.76 3.26
C GLY A 213 -11.62 12.08 3.77
N THR A 214 -11.58 13.15 2.98
CA THR A 214 -11.15 14.48 3.46
C THR A 214 -12.33 15.24 4.07
N ASN A 215 -12.14 15.91 5.21
CA ASN A 215 -13.15 16.78 5.81
C ASN A 215 -12.81 18.25 5.55
N VAL A 216 -13.77 19.01 5.00
CA VAL A 216 -13.66 20.46 4.82
C VAL A 216 -14.91 21.11 5.41
N GLY A 217 -14.73 21.87 6.48
CA GLY A 217 -15.84 22.61 7.12
C GLY A 217 -16.98 21.71 7.62
N GLY A 218 -16.69 20.48 8.03
CA GLY A 218 -17.70 19.51 8.48
C GLY A 218 -18.30 18.65 7.35
N VAL A 219 -17.99 18.94 6.08
CA VAL A 219 -18.41 18.11 4.94
C VAL A 219 -17.31 17.09 4.63
N THR A 220 -17.63 15.81 4.81
CA THR A 220 -16.73 14.70 4.43
C THR A 220 -16.87 14.39 2.94
N GLY A 221 -15.74 14.33 2.25
CA GLY A 221 -15.68 14.10 0.81
C GLY A 221 -16.06 12.70 0.36
N THR A 222 -16.55 12.63 -0.87
CA THR A 222 -17.00 11.43 -1.60
C THR A 222 -16.51 11.40 -3.06
N PHE A 223 -15.71 12.39 -3.47
CA PHE A 223 -15.18 12.48 -4.83
C PHE A 223 -14.17 11.36 -5.10
N THR A 224 -14.48 10.51 -6.09
CA THR A 224 -13.66 9.36 -6.55
C THR A 224 -13.38 9.41 -8.06
N SER A 225 -13.16 10.61 -8.63
CA SER A 225 -13.05 10.81 -10.09
C SER A 225 -11.86 10.11 -10.76
N ASP A 226 -10.81 9.85 -10.00
CA ASP A 226 -9.59 9.17 -10.43
C ASP A 226 -9.73 7.64 -10.46
N ALA A 227 -10.81 7.10 -9.88
CA ALA A 227 -11.11 5.68 -9.98
C ALA A 227 -11.45 5.29 -11.43
N THR A 228 -10.84 4.20 -11.90
CA THR A 228 -10.97 3.70 -13.28
C THR A 228 -11.74 2.39 -13.39
N ALA A 229 -12.01 1.71 -12.27
CA ALA A 229 -12.61 0.39 -12.25
C ALA A 229 -14.00 0.37 -12.90
N VAL A 230 -14.27 -0.61 -13.76
CA VAL A 230 -15.62 -0.86 -14.28
C VAL A 230 -16.26 -2.07 -13.59
N ALA A 231 -17.59 -2.21 -13.70
CA ALA A 231 -18.32 -3.33 -13.11
C ALA A 231 -17.73 -4.70 -13.50
N GLY A 232 -17.27 -4.84 -14.75
CA GLY A 232 -16.63 -6.06 -15.26
C GLY A 232 -15.28 -6.42 -14.64
N GLU A 233 -14.63 -5.49 -13.93
CA GLU A 233 -13.33 -5.69 -13.25
C GLU A 233 -13.50 -5.93 -11.75
N ILE A 234 -14.71 -5.74 -11.22
CA ILE A 234 -15.02 -5.90 -9.80
C ILE A 234 -15.70 -7.24 -9.61
N LEU A 235 -15.26 -8.03 -8.62
CA LEU A 235 -15.83 -9.35 -8.32
C LEU A 235 -17.34 -9.27 -8.07
N GLN A 236 -18.09 -10.23 -8.58
CA GLN A 236 -19.54 -10.29 -8.47
C GLN A 236 -20.01 -10.08 -7.02
N GLY A 237 -20.96 -9.17 -6.83
CA GLY A 237 -21.52 -8.83 -5.52
C GLY A 237 -20.65 -7.90 -4.67
N LYS A 238 -19.42 -7.58 -5.08
CA LYS A 238 -18.62 -6.51 -4.46
C LYS A 238 -19.00 -5.17 -5.06
N THR A 239 -18.78 -4.09 -4.32
CA THR A 239 -19.11 -2.72 -4.76
C THR A 239 -17.93 -1.79 -4.55
N ALA A 240 -17.73 -0.85 -5.46
CA ALA A 240 -16.79 0.25 -5.34
C ALA A 240 -17.46 1.57 -5.77
N TYR A 241 -16.94 2.70 -5.33
CA TYR A 241 -17.37 4.00 -5.85
C TYR A 241 -16.38 4.50 -6.89
N VAL A 242 -16.85 4.68 -8.12
CA VAL A 242 -16.04 5.08 -9.27
C VAL A 242 -16.64 6.32 -9.89
N LYS A 243 -15.87 7.42 -9.95
CA LYS A 243 -16.33 8.72 -10.43
C LYS A 243 -17.63 9.19 -9.75
N GLY A 244 -17.71 8.98 -8.44
CA GLY A 244 -18.88 9.34 -7.62
C GLY A 244 -20.08 8.37 -7.73
N ASN A 245 -20.04 7.38 -8.62
CA ASN A 245 -21.12 6.41 -8.80
C ASN A 245 -20.79 5.08 -8.16
N LYS A 246 -21.78 4.42 -7.56
CA LYS A 246 -21.63 3.06 -7.05
C LYS A 246 -21.56 2.08 -8.22
N ALA A 247 -20.39 1.49 -8.45
CA ALA A 247 -20.17 0.39 -9.36
C ALA A 247 -20.37 -0.94 -8.61
N THR A 248 -21.32 -1.74 -9.08
CA THR A 248 -21.54 -3.10 -8.57
C THR A 248 -20.81 -4.08 -9.48
N GLY A 249 -19.96 -4.92 -8.90
CA GLY A 249 -19.16 -5.88 -9.64
C GLY A 249 -19.99 -6.97 -10.31
N THR A 250 -19.56 -7.32 -11.52
CA THR A 250 -20.14 -8.36 -12.36
C THR A 250 -19.12 -9.42 -12.77
N MET A 251 -17.84 -9.30 -12.35
CA MET A 251 -16.82 -10.29 -12.65
C MET A 251 -17.12 -11.62 -11.95
N ALA A 252 -17.39 -12.67 -12.73
CA ALA A 252 -17.67 -13.99 -12.18
C ALA A 252 -16.46 -14.53 -11.40
N ASN A 253 -16.70 -15.14 -10.23
CA ASN A 253 -15.70 -15.91 -9.53
C ASN A 253 -15.71 -17.36 -10.06
N ARG A 254 -14.60 -17.79 -10.67
CA ARG A 254 -14.43 -19.14 -11.20
C ARG A 254 -13.71 -20.07 -10.23
N GLY A 255 -13.20 -19.55 -9.11
CA GLY A 255 -12.49 -20.34 -8.10
C GLY A 255 -11.26 -21.05 -8.68
N ALA A 256 -11.04 -22.30 -8.25
CA ALA A 256 -10.02 -23.17 -8.82
C ALA A 256 -10.61 -23.93 -10.01
N VAL A 257 -10.21 -23.56 -11.22
CA VAL A 257 -10.59 -24.30 -12.43
C VAL A 257 -9.56 -25.38 -12.70
N SER A 258 -9.96 -26.63 -12.46
CA SER A 258 -9.14 -27.81 -12.76
C SER A 258 -9.76 -28.62 -13.90
N GLN A 259 -8.94 -29.02 -14.86
CA GLN A 259 -9.40 -29.72 -16.05
C GLN A 259 -8.40 -30.80 -16.45
N SER A 260 -8.93 -31.96 -16.85
CA SER A 260 -8.13 -33.03 -17.44
C SER A 260 -8.41 -33.08 -18.94
N LEU A 261 -7.39 -32.82 -19.74
CA LEU A 261 -7.50 -32.84 -21.19
C LEU A 261 -7.14 -34.21 -21.75
N HIS A 262 -7.88 -34.65 -22.77
CA HIS A 262 -7.47 -35.74 -23.65
C HIS A 262 -6.34 -35.27 -24.57
N ILE A 263 -5.70 -36.21 -25.28
CA ILE A 263 -4.72 -35.89 -26.33
C ILE A 263 -5.36 -34.99 -27.38
N ASN A 264 -4.70 -33.88 -27.71
CA ASN A 264 -5.21 -32.82 -28.60
C ASN A 264 -6.51 -32.14 -28.13
N GLY A 265 -6.95 -32.39 -26.88
CA GLY A 265 -8.06 -31.66 -26.28
C GLY A 265 -7.69 -30.20 -26.01
N SER A 266 -8.69 -29.31 -26.09
CA SER A 266 -8.55 -27.92 -25.67
C SER A 266 -9.60 -27.58 -24.62
N TYR A 267 -9.27 -26.61 -23.77
CA TYR A 267 -10.20 -26.07 -22.78
C TYR A 267 -10.16 -24.54 -22.85
N THR A 268 -11.31 -23.92 -23.10
CA THR A 268 -11.46 -22.47 -23.04
C THR A 268 -11.62 -22.07 -21.57
N ILE A 269 -10.66 -21.35 -21.03
CA ILE A 269 -10.73 -20.82 -19.66
C ILE A 269 -11.79 -19.71 -19.64
N PRO A 270 -12.88 -19.85 -18.86
CA PRO A 270 -13.91 -18.83 -18.79
C PRO A 270 -13.37 -17.51 -18.24
N ALA A 271 -13.81 -16.39 -18.79
CA ALA A 271 -13.53 -15.07 -18.24
C ALA A 271 -14.06 -14.97 -16.79
N GLY A 272 -13.27 -14.28 -15.95
CA GLY A 272 -13.56 -14.08 -14.53
C GLY A 272 -12.31 -14.21 -13.67
N TYR A 273 -12.51 -14.13 -12.35
CA TYR A 273 -11.46 -14.32 -11.36
C TYR A 273 -11.19 -15.81 -11.14
N HIS A 274 -9.93 -16.22 -11.24
CA HIS A 274 -9.46 -17.55 -10.87
C HIS A 274 -8.55 -17.42 -9.65
N ASN A 275 -8.68 -18.34 -8.69
CA ASN A 275 -7.97 -18.24 -7.41
C ASN A 275 -6.49 -18.70 -7.46
N GLY A 276 -5.97 -19.03 -8.65
CA GLY A 276 -4.59 -19.49 -8.85
C GLY A 276 -4.30 -20.92 -8.40
N SER A 277 -5.26 -21.64 -7.79
CA SER A 277 -5.08 -23.04 -7.36
C SER A 277 -5.59 -24.07 -8.38
N GLY A 278 -6.20 -23.62 -9.48
CA GLY A 278 -6.63 -24.49 -10.58
C GLY A 278 -5.44 -25.08 -11.34
N LYS A 279 -5.63 -26.27 -11.91
CA LYS A 279 -4.60 -26.94 -12.73
C LYS A 279 -5.23 -27.60 -13.96
N VAL A 280 -4.65 -27.36 -15.13
CA VAL A 280 -4.93 -28.16 -16.32
C VAL A 280 -3.93 -29.31 -16.38
N THR A 281 -4.41 -30.53 -16.32
CA THR A 281 -3.61 -31.76 -16.40
C THR A 281 -3.90 -32.50 -17.69
N GLN A 282 -2.93 -33.27 -18.15
CA GLN A 282 -3.09 -34.25 -19.20
C GLN A 282 -2.37 -35.50 -18.74
N SER A 283 -3.10 -36.61 -18.65
CA SER A 283 -2.52 -37.91 -18.31
C SER A 283 -2.37 -38.70 -19.60
N ILE A 284 -1.15 -38.86 -20.07
CA ILE A 284 -0.83 -39.67 -21.25
C ILE A 284 -0.28 -41.00 -20.74
N PRO A 285 -0.92 -42.14 -21.05
CA PRO A 285 -0.36 -43.44 -20.75
C PRO A 285 0.99 -43.61 -21.46
N THR A 286 2.07 -43.61 -20.70
CA THR A 286 3.41 -43.84 -21.24
C THR A 286 3.91 -45.24 -20.95
N LYS A 287 4.60 -45.83 -21.91
CA LYS A 287 5.35 -47.07 -21.75
C LYS A 287 6.81 -46.75 -21.50
N ALA A 288 7.32 -47.22 -20.36
CA ALA A 288 8.75 -47.14 -20.04
C ALA A 288 9.57 -48.05 -20.96
N ALA A 289 10.89 -47.93 -20.89
CA ALA A 289 11.79 -48.82 -21.63
C ALA A 289 11.50 -50.29 -21.32
N GLN A 290 11.42 -51.12 -22.36
CA GLN A 290 11.21 -52.55 -22.23
C GLN A 290 12.00 -53.31 -23.30
N THR A 291 12.49 -54.48 -22.92
CA THR A 291 13.18 -55.40 -23.83
C THR A 291 12.29 -56.61 -24.11
N TYR A 292 12.13 -56.94 -25.38
CA TYR A 292 11.38 -58.09 -25.87
C TYR A 292 12.37 -59.13 -26.37
N THR A 293 12.37 -60.31 -25.75
CA THR A 293 13.11 -61.49 -26.25
C THR A 293 12.16 -62.29 -27.14
N PRO A 294 12.43 -62.46 -28.45
CA PRO A 294 11.55 -63.22 -29.35
C PRO A 294 11.19 -64.60 -28.78
N SER A 295 9.95 -65.04 -29.04
CA SER A 295 9.45 -66.35 -28.63
C SER A 295 8.68 -67.00 -29.79
N THR A 296 8.15 -68.20 -29.57
CA THR A 296 7.31 -68.90 -30.57
C THR A 296 5.93 -68.26 -30.76
N ALA A 297 5.57 -67.28 -29.93
CA ALA A 297 4.30 -66.55 -30.00
C ALA A 297 4.52 -65.05 -30.27
N ASN A 298 3.53 -64.42 -30.91
CA ASN A 298 3.57 -62.98 -31.16
C ASN A 298 3.56 -62.20 -29.85
N GLN A 299 4.53 -61.31 -29.69
CA GLN A 299 4.56 -60.33 -28.61
C GLN A 299 4.05 -59.00 -29.16
N THR A 300 2.95 -58.50 -28.60
CA THR A 300 2.26 -57.31 -29.12
C THR A 300 2.41 -56.13 -28.15
N ILE A 301 2.76 -54.97 -28.69
CA ILE A 301 2.67 -53.69 -27.97
C ILE A 301 1.28 -53.12 -28.25
N ALA A 302 0.47 -52.93 -27.20
CA ALA A 302 -0.87 -52.40 -27.35
C ALA A 302 -0.86 -50.98 -27.94
N ALA A 303 -1.84 -50.67 -28.80
CA ALA A 303 -2.01 -49.34 -29.37
C ALA A 303 -2.40 -48.30 -28.30
N GLY A 304 -2.15 -47.01 -28.59
CA GLY A 304 -2.50 -45.90 -27.69
C GLY A 304 -1.53 -45.67 -26.54
N GLN A 305 -0.35 -46.28 -26.57
CA GLN A 305 0.73 -46.06 -25.62
C GLN A 305 1.81 -45.14 -26.22
N TYR A 306 2.31 -44.20 -25.41
CA TYR A 306 3.39 -43.30 -25.80
C TYR A 306 4.71 -43.77 -25.21
N LEU A 307 5.75 -43.89 -26.02
CA LEU A 307 7.04 -44.40 -25.54
C LEU A 307 7.79 -43.28 -24.81
N ASN A 308 8.07 -43.46 -23.51
CA ASN A 308 9.00 -42.60 -22.78
C ASN A 308 10.41 -43.20 -22.66
N GLY A 309 10.58 -44.43 -23.17
CA GLY A 309 11.84 -45.14 -23.25
C GLY A 309 11.88 -46.10 -24.43
N ALA A 310 13.09 -46.46 -24.86
CA ALA A 310 13.32 -47.33 -26.01
C ALA A 310 12.65 -48.71 -25.82
N GLN A 311 12.03 -49.21 -26.88
CA GLN A 311 11.53 -50.57 -26.95
C GLN A 311 12.51 -51.38 -27.77
N THR A 312 13.19 -52.34 -27.14
CA THR A 312 14.27 -53.09 -27.78
C THR A 312 13.80 -54.50 -28.05
N ILE A 313 13.75 -54.88 -29.32
CA ILE A 313 13.51 -56.27 -29.73
C ILE A 313 14.89 -56.91 -29.89
N LYS A 314 15.21 -57.92 -29.08
CA LYS A 314 16.55 -58.54 -29.12
C LYS A 314 16.72 -59.33 -30.41
N GLY A 315 17.79 -59.05 -31.13
CA GLY A 315 18.36 -59.99 -32.09
C GLY A 315 19.14 -61.09 -31.37
N ASP A 316 19.39 -62.19 -32.09
CA ASP A 316 20.30 -63.25 -31.65
C ASP A 316 21.36 -63.45 -32.74
N ALA A 317 22.64 -63.33 -32.39
CA ALA A 317 23.74 -63.51 -33.33
C ALA A 317 23.83 -64.96 -33.85
N ASN A 318 23.24 -65.92 -33.14
CA ASN A 318 23.15 -67.31 -33.56
C ASN A 318 22.01 -67.57 -34.57
N LEU A 319 21.19 -66.57 -34.90
CA LEU A 319 20.20 -66.65 -35.97
C LEU A 319 20.89 -66.59 -37.34
N VAL A 320 21.70 -67.60 -37.63
CA VAL A 320 22.44 -67.78 -38.87
C VAL A 320 22.03 -69.09 -39.54
N PRO A 321 22.11 -69.19 -40.88
CA PRO A 321 21.75 -70.41 -41.62
C PRO A 321 22.39 -71.68 -41.08
N GLY A 322 23.67 -71.60 -40.64
CA GLY A 322 24.45 -72.75 -40.17
C GLY A 322 23.96 -73.36 -38.86
N ASN A 323 23.14 -72.65 -38.09
CA ASN A 323 22.54 -73.16 -36.86
C ASN A 323 21.11 -73.66 -37.06
N ILE A 324 20.57 -73.54 -38.27
CA ILE A 324 19.19 -73.92 -38.62
C ILE A 324 19.26 -75.12 -39.56
N LEU A 325 18.51 -76.18 -39.25
CA LEU A 325 18.46 -77.40 -40.05
C LEU A 325 18.01 -77.11 -41.49
N GLN A 326 18.67 -77.74 -42.47
CA GLN A 326 18.32 -77.62 -43.88
C GLN A 326 16.82 -77.88 -44.11
N GLY A 327 16.17 -77.00 -44.88
CA GLY A 327 14.73 -77.06 -45.16
C GLY A 327 13.82 -76.46 -44.07
N LYS A 328 14.39 -75.92 -42.99
CA LYS A 328 13.66 -75.12 -41.99
C LYS A 328 13.99 -73.63 -42.16
N SER A 329 13.11 -72.77 -41.64
CA SER A 329 13.34 -71.33 -41.56
C SER A 329 12.86 -70.77 -40.23
N ILE A 330 13.62 -69.84 -39.66
CA ILE A 330 13.26 -69.08 -38.47
C ILE A 330 13.34 -67.60 -38.84
N PHE A 331 12.21 -66.88 -38.75
CA PHE A 331 12.09 -65.46 -39.11
C PHE A 331 12.64 -65.07 -40.50
N GLY A 332 12.50 -65.97 -41.49
CA GLY A 332 12.96 -65.73 -42.87
C GLY A 332 14.42 -66.12 -43.15
N VAL A 333 15.18 -66.51 -42.12
CA VAL A 333 16.53 -67.08 -42.32
C VAL A 333 16.38 -68.56 -42.65
N ALA A 334 16.78 -68.96 -43.86
CA ALA A 334 16.73 -70.35 -44.31
C ALA A 334 17.94 -71.13 -43.78
N GLY A 335 17.70 -72.34 -43.26
CA GLY A 335 18.74 -73.20 -42.72
C GLY A 335 19.56 -73.92 -43.78
N ASN A 336 20.87 -74.05 -43.52
CA ASN A 336 21.79 -74.85 -44.35
C ASN A 336 22.60 -75.88 -43.55
N MET A 337 22.31 -76.07 -42.26
CA MET A 337 22.94 -77.11 -41.44
C MET A 337 22.52 -78.50 -41.94
N GLN A 338 23.50 -79.34 -42.30
CA GLN A 338 23.27 -80.73 -42.73
C GLN A 338 23.51 -81.71 -41.58
N SER A 339 22.68 -82.74 -41.46
CA SER A 339 22.88 -83.84 -40.51
C SER A 339 23.89 -84.86 -41.05
N ALA A 340 24.70 -85.47 -40.17
CA ALA A 340 25.56 -86.61 -40.53
C ALA A 340 24.73 -87.73 -41.17
N LYS A 341 25.27 -88.39 -42.21
CA LYS A 341 24.58 -89.48 -42.92
C LYS A 341 24.92 -90.82 -42.27
N TYR A 342 23.97 -91.76 -42.24
CA TYR A 342 24.15 -93.07 -41.61
C TYR A 342 23.41 -94.16 -42.41
N ALA A 343 24.04 -95.33 -42.57
CA ALA A 343 23.46 -96.51 -43.18
C ALA A 343 23.98 -97.79 -42.49
N THR A 344 23.19 -98.86 -42.50
CA THR A 344 23.54 -100.16 -41.92
C THR A 344 22.83 -101.29 -42.67
N GLY A 345 23.35 -102.50 -42.55
CA GLY A 345 22.70 -103.70 -43.10
C GLY A 345 23.52 -104.96 -42.87
N ILE A 346 23.13 -106.04 -43.54
CA ILE A 346 23.86 -107.30 -43.56
C ILE A 346 24.31 -107.56 -45.00
N ALA A 347 25.57 -107.97 -45.19
CA ALA A 347 26.11 -108.38 -46.47
C ALA A 347 27.00 -109.61 -46.30
N ASN A 348 26.91 -110.56 -47.23
CA ASN A 348 27.74 -111.76 -47.18
C ASN A 348 29.13 -111.47 -47.73
N SER A 349 30.14 -112.14 -47.17
CA SER A 349 31.47 -112.19 -47.78
C SER A 349 31.38 -112.86 -49.17
N GLY A 350 32.13 -112.32 -50.13
CA GLY A 350 32.20 -112.86 -51.48
C GLY A 350 32.76 -114.28 -51.53
N ASN A 351 32.72 -114.89 -52.72
CA ASN A 351 33.32 -116.20 -52.97
C ASN A 351 34.76 -116.13 -53.49
N ASP A 352 35.19 -114.93 -53.87
CA ASP A 352 36.54 -114.68 -54.38
C ASP A 352 37.41 -114.05 -53.29
N TYR A 353 38.67 -114.47 -53.25
CA TYR A 353 39.66 -113.84 -52.40
C TYR A 353 40.03 -112.45 -52.94
N ILE A 354 40.06 -111.47 -52.05
CA ILE A 354 40.68 -110.17 -52.28
C ILE A 354 42.09 -110.18 -51.70
N HIS A 355 42.99 -109.49 -52.39
CA HIS A 355 44.38 -109.36 -51.95
C HIS A 355 44.52 -108.16 -51.01
N ILE A 356 45.02 -108.41 -49.80
CA ILE A 356 45.33 -107.39 -48.81
C ILE A 356 46.83 -107.31 -48.56
N TYR A 357 47.33 -106.09 -48.35
CA TYR A 357 48.72 -105.85 -48.01
C TYR A 357 48.79 -105.21 -46.63
N TYR A 358 49.67 -105.75 -45.79
CA TYR A 358 49.91 -105.17 -44.49
C TYR A 358 50.58 -103.80 -44.65
N GLN A 359 50.49 -102.97 -43.60
CA GLN A 359 51.00 -101.60 -43.63
C GLN A 359 52.50 -101.48 -43.98
N ASP A 360 53.27 -102.56 -43.77
CA ASP A 360 54.68 -102.65 -44.12
C ASP A 360 54.96 -102.71 -45.64
N GLY A 361 53.94 -102.95 -46.47
CA GLY A 361 54.03 -103.04 -47.92
C GLY A 361 54.83 -104.23 -48.46
N ALA A 362 55.42 -105.05 -47.58
CA ALA A 362 56.27 -106.19 -47.94
C ALA A 362 55.52 -107.53 -47.80
N ASN A 363 54.48 -107.57 -46.97
CA ASN A 363 53.69 -108.77 -46.71
C ASN A 363 52.26 -108.64 -47.28
N SER A 364 51.79 -109.70 -47.95
CA SER A 364 50.42 -109.81 -48.44
C SER A 364 49.68 -110.99 -47.83
N SER A 365 48.37 -110.85 -47.65
CA SER A 365 47.46 -111.93 -47.31
C SER A 365 46.27 -111.93 -48.27
N THR A 366 45.49 -113.00 -48.26
CA THR A 366 44.19 -113.05 -48.91
C THR A 366 43.10 -113.04 -47.85
N ALA A 367 41.98 -112.40 -48.17
CA ALA A 367 40.79 -112.31 -47.31
C ALA A 367 39.55 -112.41 -48.21
N TYR A 368 38.38 -112.74 -47.67
CA TYR A 368 37.14 -112.50 -48.41
C TYR A 368 36.73 -111.04 -48.25
N GLY A 369 36.01 -110.49 -49.24
CA GLY A 369 35.51 -109.12 -49.19
C GLY A 369 34.02 -109.06 -48.88
N VAL A 370 33.59 -108.18 -47.98
CA VAL A 370 32.19 -107.80 -47.86
C VAL A 370 31.95 -106.60 -48.75
N THR A 371 31.16 -106.79 -49.81
CA THR A 371 30.78 -105.74 -50.75
C THR A 371 29.40 -105.20 -50.43
N VAL A 372 29.33 -103.91 -50.13
CA VAL A 372 28.10 -103.14 -49.95
C VAL A 372 27.99 -102.13 -51.08
N THR A 373 26.84 -102.12 -51.76
CA THR A 373 26.53 -101.17 -52.84
C THR A 373 25.23 -100.43 -52.52
N GLY A 374 24.98 -99.32 -53.23
CA GLY A 374 23.76 -98.52 -53.07
C GLY A 374 23.82 -97.45 -51.98
N LEU A 375 25.00 -97.15 -51.42
CA LEU A 375 25.14 -96.01 -50.52
C LEU A 375 24.91 -94.68 -51.26
N THR A 376 24.35 -93.69 -50.59
CA THR A 376 24.14 -92.33 -51.13
C THR A 376 25.14 -91.31 -50.56
N PHE A 377 26.23 -91.82 -49.98
CA PHE A 377 27.31 -91.05 -49.36
C PHE A 377 28.58 -91.89 -49.31
N LYS A 378 29.75 -91.23 -49.34
CA LYS A 378 31.03 -91.88 -49.06
C LYS A 378 31.14 -92.00 -47.53
N PRO A 379 31.20 -93.21 -46.98
CA PRO A 379 31.40 -93.36 -45.54
C PRO A 379 32.77 -92.80 -45.14
N LYS A 380 32.81 -92.09 -44.01
CA LYS A 380 34.02 -91.65 -43.30
C LYS A 380 34.38 -92.58 -42.15
N ALA A 381 33.42 -93.36 -41.66
CA ALA A 381 33.66 -94.48 -40.77
C ALA A 381 32.82 -95.66 -41.21
N ILE A 382 33.39 -96.86 -41.19
CA ILE A 382 32.68 -98.12 -41.45
C ILE A 382 33.06 -99.11 -40.37
N PHE A 383 32.07 -99.87 -39.95
CA PHE A 383 32.22 -101.05 -39.12
C PHE A 383 31.65 -102.23 -39.90
N VAL A 384 32.36 -103.36 -39.92
CA VAL A 384 31.91 -104.63 -40.51
C VAL A 384 32.25 -105.74 -39.52
N GLY A 385 31.27 -106.48 -39.03
CA GLY A 385 31.47 -107.53 -38.04
C GLY A 385 30.74 -108.82 -38.44
N LEU A 386 31.37 -109.97 -38.21
CA LEU A 386 30.75 -111.26 -38.49
C LEU A 386 29.50 -111.44 -37.60
N VAL A 387 28.35 -111.75 -38.19
CA VAL A 387 27.07 -111.88 -37.45
C VAL A 387 27.12 -113.05 -36.46
N ALA A 388 27.77 -114.15 -36.83
CA ALA A 388 27.87 -115.33 -35.97
C ALA A 388 28.68 -115.07 -34.69
N ASN A 389 29.81 -114.37 -34.82
CA ASN A 389 30.67 -113.97 -33.70
C ASN A 389 31.65 -112.86 -34.14
N MET A 390 31.44 -111.65 -33.64
CA MET A 390 32.24 -110.48 -33.98
C MET A 390 33.72 -110.59 -33.58
N TYR A 391 34.06 -111.46 -32.63
CA TYR A 391 35.45 -111.72 -32.24
C TYR A 391 36.24 -112.50 -33.29
N ASP A 392 35.55 -113.26 -34.16
CA ASP A 392 36.22 -114.08 -35.16
C ASP A 392 36.63 -113.26 -36.38
N SER A 393 35.84 -112.24 -36.72
CA SER A 393 36.22 -111.25 -37.72
C SER A 393 35.49 -109.93 -37.55
N VAL A 394 36.28 -108.86 -37.37
CA VAL A 394 35.82 -107.47 -37.43
C VAL A 394 36.77 -106.64 -38.29
N THR A 395 36.17 -105.74 -39.06
CA THR A 395 36.88 -104.81 -39.91
C THR A 395 36.33 -103.42 -39.70
N THR A 396 37.19 -102.49 -39.30
CA THR A 396 36.81 -101.09 -39.19
C THR A 396 37.61 -100.24 -40.16
N TYR A 397 36.94 -99.22 -40.67
CA TYR A 397 37.51 -98.18 -41.50
C TYR A 397 37.23 -96.84 -40.83
N VAL A 398 38.25 -96.00 -40.76
CA VAL A 398 38.11 -94.59 -40.43
C VAL A 398 38.92 -93.81 -41.45
N GLU A 399 38.29 -92.84 -42.09
CA GLU A 399 38.94 -91.93 -43.03
C GLU A 399 40.00 -91.11 -42.29
N HIS A 400 41.25 -91.19 -42.73
CA HIS A 400 42.35 -90.44 -42.12
C HIS A 400 42.38 -89.01 -42.71
N PRO A 401 42.42 -87.95 -41.88
CA PRO A 401 42.25 -86.58 -42.36
C PRO A 401 43.43 -86.00 -43.16
N ILE A 402 44.59 -86.68 -43.22
CA ILE A 402 45.85 -86.13 -43.74
C ILE A 402 46.58 -87.06 -44.74
N LYS A 403 46.20 -88.34 -44.84
CA LYS A 403 46.86 -89.30 -45.75
C LYS A 403 45.81 -89.95 -46.63
N ASP A 404 46.08 -90.04 -47.93
CA ASP A 404 45.23 -90.76 -48.89
C ASP A 404 45.20 -92.28 -48.61
N ASP A 405 46.13 -92.76 -47.77
CA ASP A 405 46.16 -94.10 -47.21
C ASP A 405 45.17 -94.18 -46.01
N TYR A 406 44.04 -94.85 -46.21
CA TYR A 406 43.12 -95.16 -45.11
C TYR A 406 43.55 -96.43 -44.37
N THR A 407 43.39 -96.43 -43.04
CA THR A 407 43.70 -97.58 -42.18
C THR A 407 42.46 -98.44 -42.04
N VAL A 408 42.52 -99.65 -42.61
CA VAL A 408 41.55 -100.70 -42.31
C VAL A 408 42.12 -101.52 -41.15
N PHE A 409 41.45 -101.50 -40.01
CA PHE A 409 41.79 -102.38 -38.89
C PHE A 409 41.05 -103.69 -39.08
N TRP A 410 41.79 -104.73 -39.42
CA TRP A 410 41.26 -106.07 -39.64
C TRP A 410 41.64 -106.95 -38.45
N HIS A 411 40.64 -107.48 -37.74
CA HIS A 411 40.84 -108.44 -36.67
C HIS A 411 40.49 -109.84 -37.14
N TYR A 412 41.41 -110.77 -36.88
CA TYR A 412 41.25 -112.18 -37.22
C TYR A 412 42.09 -113.05 -36.30
N PHE A 413 41.48 -114.11 -35.72
CA PHE A 413 42.10 -115.01 -34.74
C PHE A 413 42.93 -114.29 -33.66
N GLU A 414 42.29 -113.36 -32.94
CA GLU A 414 42.87 -112.61 -31.82
C GLU A 414 44.02 -111.65 -32.18
N ARG A 415 44.26 -111.39 -33.47
CA ARG A 415 45.29 -110.45 -33.94
C ARG A 415 44.68 -109.29 -34.71
N TRP A 416 45.21 -108.10 -34.47
CA TRP A 416 44.88 -106.88 -35.21
C TRP A 416 45.92 -106.61 -36.28
N TYR A 417 45.43 -106.38 -37.49
CA TYR A 417 46.23 -106.05 -38.64
C TYR A 417 45.85 -104.68 -39.15
N LEU A 418 46.85 -103.84 -39.41
CA LEU A 418 46.67 -102.62 -40.19
C LEU A 418 46.87 -102.96 -41.65
N VAL A 419 45.81 -102.80 -42.43
CA VAL A 419 45.80 -103.01 -43.87
C VAL A 419 45.70 -101.65 -44.54
N LYS A 420 46.60 -101.39 -45.49
CA LYS A 420 46.44 -100.24 -46.38
C LYS A 420 45.44 -100.61 -47.45
N ALA A 421 44.49 -99.72 -47.68
CA ALA A 421 43.68 -99.76 -48.88
C ALA A 421 43.99 -98.49 -49.67
N ASN A 422 44.81 -98.61 -50.71
CA ASN A 422 45.03 -97.58 -51.70
C ASN A 422 43.98 -97.75 -52.81
N PRO A 423 43.37 -96.66 -53.31
CA PRO A 423 42.35 -96.70 -54.36
C PRO A 423 42.78 -97.26 -55.73
N GLY A 424 44.03 -97.71 -55.91
CA GLY A 424 44.57 -98.08 -57.23
C GLY A 424 45.24 -99.45 -57.36
N ASP A 425 45.71 -100.06 -56.26
CA ASP A 425 46.68 -101.18 -56.35
C ASP A 425 46.28 -102.45 -55.57
N TYR A 426 45.13 -102.46 -54.90
CA TYR A 426 44.67 -103.65 -54.17
C TYR A 426 43.41 -104.20 -54.82
N ASN A 427 43.53 -105.32 -55.52
CA ASN A 427 42.42 -106.00 -56.19
C ASN A 427 41.37 -106.43 -55.14
N GLY A 428 40.41 -105.53 -54.87
CA GLY A 428 39.15 -105.81 -54.16
C GLY A 428 38.71 -104.84 -53.05
N VAL A 429 39.57 -104.00 -52.46
CA VAL A 429 39.18 -103.09 -51.34
C VAL A 429 38.88 -101.67 -51.83
N TYR A 430 37.70 -101.13 -51.52
CA TYR A 430 37.34 -99.75 -51.89
C TYR A 430 36.37 -99.12 -50.90
N ILE A 431 36.40 -97.79 -50.77
CA ILE A 431 35.35 -97.00 -50.10
C ILE A 431 35.05 -95.80 -51.00
N ASN A 432 33.81 -95.70 -51.49
CA ASN A 432 33.39 -94.60 -52.36
C ASN A 432 31.95 -94.16 -52.06
N GLY A 433 31.45 -93.18 -52.82
CA GLY A 433 30.11 -92.60 -52.64
C GLY A 433 28.94 -93.55 -52.88
N THR A 434 29.19 -94.72 -53.49
CA THR A 434 28.17 -95.71 -53.89
C THR A 434 28.23 -96.99 -53.07
N GLY A 435 29.27 -97.19 -52.26
CA GLY A 435 29.50 -98.46 -51.59
C GLY A 435 30.92 -98.61 -51.05
N PHE A 436 31.18 -99.77 -50.46
CA PHE A 436 32.50 -100.18 -50.04
C PHE A 436 32.69 -101.68 -50.24
N CYS A 437 33.94 -102.10 -50.37
CA CYS A 437 34.35 -103.47 -50.14
C CYS A 437 35.47 -103.47 -49.13
N LEU A 438 35.30 -104.22 -48.03
CA LEU A 438 36.29 -104.32 -46.96
C LEU A 438 36.67 -105.80 -46.73
N PRO A 439 37.95 -106.09 -46.41
CA PRO A 439 38.39 -107.44 -46.12
C PRO A 439 37.76 -107.95 -44.84
N VAL A 440 37.47 -109.24 -44.78
CA VAL A 440 36.89 -109.93 -43.62
C VAL A 440 37.49 -111.33 -43.49
N GLY A 441 37.00 -112.13 -42.54
CA GLY A 441 37.51 -113.45 -42.18
C GLY A 441 37.58 -114.48 -43.33
N PRO A 442 38.07 -115.69 -43.05
CA PRO A 442 38.65 -116.63 -44.01
C PRO A 442 37.60 -117.53 -44.67
N SER A 443 36.33 -117.20 -44.54
CA SER A 443 35.21 -118.03 -44.99
C SER A 443 34.36 -117.24 -45.97
N SER A 444 34.10 -117.88 -47.12
CA SER A 444 33.19 -117.36 -48.12
C SER A 444 31.74 -117.45 -47.64
N ASN A 445 30.89 -116.59 -48.19
CA ASN A 445 29.46 -116.59 -47.99
C ASN A 445 29.00 -116.56 -46.52
N GLN A 446 29.77 -115.89 -45.66
CA GLN A 446 29.39 -115.64 -44.26
C GLN A 446 28.70 -114.28 -44.13
N PRO A 447 27.63 -114.15 -43.34
CA PRO A 447 26.94 -112.87 -43.14
C PRO A 447 27.72 -111.94 -42.21
N TYR A 448 27.92 -110.70 -42.65
CA TYR A 448 28.51 -109.61 -41.87
C TYR A 448 27.51 -108.47 -41.69
N GLU A 449 27.36 -108.01 -40.46
CA GLU A 449 26.67 -106.75 -40.16
C GLU A 449 27.61 -105.59 -40.47
N TRP A 450 27.09 -104.54 -41.08
CA TRP A 450 27.85 -103.35 -41.39
C TRP A 450 27.13 -102.07 -40.98
N HIS A 451 27.92 -101.07 -40.60
CA HIS A 451 27.47 -99.72 -40.28
C HIS A 451 28.39 -98.72 -40.96
N ALA A 452 27.82 -97.68 -41.56
CA ALA A 452 28.54 -96.65 -42.29
C ALA A 452 28.05 -95.27 -41.86
N TRP A 453 28.98 -94.36 -41.55
CA TRP A 453 28.72 -92.97 -41.19
C TRP A 453 29.41 -92.04 -42.19
N GLY A 454 28.73 -91.00 -42.67
CA GLY A 454 29.20 -90.07 -43.72
C GLY A 454 29.21 -88.60 -43.33
#